data_AF-A0AAD9FSE5-F1
#
_entry.id   AF-A0AAD9FSE5-F1
#
_cell.length_a   1.000
_cell.length_b   1.000
_cell.length_c   1.000
_cell.angle_alpha   90.00
_cell.angle_beta   90.00
_cell.angle_gamma   90.00
#
_symmetry.space_group_name_H-M   'P 1'
#
loop_
_entity.id
_entity.type
_entity.pdbx_description
1 polymer ?
#
loop_
_entity_poly.entity_id
_entity_poly.type
_entity_poly.pdbx_seq_one_letter_code
_entity_poly.pdbx_strand_id
1 'polypeptide(L)'
;MSSQARKRTAAQRRQKEGDEIEEDVRIQDEQEQEEEISHLRQTNEANKRRAQFTMDIGVLVALVINGMSVLRTASRGFSLALLVITLQNALLPLSLTPRWMQSYADRLEQSHLYVVGGQLVLLFVALWLLSSSPIWGLYDVAQLALPLVVAGGVEVQRRGDRELERQMQSWERSKYGVKGA
;
A
#
# COMPACT_ATOMS: atom_id res chain seq x y z
N MET A 1 12.37 -67.06 39.47
CA MET A 1 12.59 -66.31 38.22
C MET A 1 12.78 -64.85 38.58
N SER A 2 14.02 -64.39 38.65
CA SER A 2 14.38 -63.02 39.04
C SER A 2 14.33 -62.09 37.82
N SER A 3 13.53 -61.03 37.93
CA SER A 3 13.47 -59.94 36.95
C SER A 3 14.72 -59.06 37.10
N GLN A 4 15.59 -59.06 36.08
CA GLN A 4 16.73 -58.15 36.00
C GLN A 4 16.25 -56.75 35.58
N ALA A 5 16.46 -55.77 36.46
CA ALA A 5 16.27 -54.36 36.15
C ALA A 5 17.23 -53.91 35.04
N ARG A 6 16.67 -53.48 33.89
CA ARG A 6 17.42 -52.91 32.76
C ARG A 6 18.12 -51.63 33.21
N LYS A 7 19.44 -51.68 33.40
CA LYS A 7 20.28 -50.48 33.63
C LYS A 7 20.39 -49.69 32.31
N ARG A 8 19.91 -48.44 32.32
CA ARG A 8 20.14 -47.47 31.23
C ARG A 8 21.64 -47.18 31.10
N THR A 9 22.16 -47.21 29.88
CA THR A 9 23.56 -46.89 29.56
C THR A 9 23.83 -45.39 29.63
N ALA A 10 25.05 -45.01 30.02
CA ALA A 10 25.48 -43.63 30.24
C ALA A 10 25.29 -42.70 29.03
N ALA A 11 25.17 -43.24 27.80
CA ALA A 11 24.87 -42.48 26.60
C ALA A 11 23.46 -41.83 26.63
N GLN A 12 22.48 -42.42 27.34
CA GLN A 12 21.14 -41.83 27.50
C GLN A 12 21.05 -40.77 28.60
N ARG A 13 22.08 -40.59 29.42
CA ARG A 13 22.12 -39.52 30.43
C ARG A 13 22.61 -38.18 29.87
N ARG A 14 23.33 -38.16 28.75
CA ARG A 14 23.90 -36.94 28.16
C ARG A 14 23.03 -36.26 27.11
N GLN A 15 21.89 -36.82 26.76
CA GLN A 15 21.01 -36.28 25.72
C GLN A 15 19.79 -35.52 26.28
N LYS A 16 19.87 -35.07 27.54
CA LYS A 16 18.80 -34.33 28.21
C LYS A 16 19.27 -33.03 28.90
N GLU A 17 20.41 -32.50 28.48
CA GLU A 17 21.03 -31.28 29.03
C GLU A 17 21.37 -30.26 27.93
N GLY A 18 20.69 -30.28 26.78
CA GLY A 18 21.10 -29.41 25.65
C GLY A 18 20.06 -29.14 24.58
N ASP A 19 18.78 -29.06 24.94
CA ASP A 19 17.74 -28.45 24.09
C ASP A 19 16.70 -27.74 24.97
N GLU A 20 17.18 -27.09 26.03
CA GLU A 20 16.54 -25.85 26.48
C GLU A 20 17.00 -24.76 25.51
N ILE A 21 16.32 -24.68 24.36
CA ILE A 21 16.03 -23.35 23.85
C ILE A 21 14.88 -22.86 24.74
N GLU A 22 15.23 -22.47 25.97
CA GLU A 22 14.53 -21.35 26.58
C GLU A 22 14.75 -20.22 25.58
N GLU A 23 13.75 -20.01 24.71
CA GLU A 23 13.53 -18.67 24.19
C GLU A 23 13.63 -17.78 25.42
N ASP A 24 14.65 -16.93 25.43
CA ASP A 24 14.80 -15.82 26.35
C ASP A 24 13.61 -14.89 26.09
N VAL A 25 12.42 -15.34 26.53
CA VAL A 25 11.25 -14.53 26.77
C VAL A 25 11.63 -13.75 28.00
N ARG A 26 12.49 -12.76 27.78
CA ARG A 26 12.68 -11.64 28.67
C ARG A 26 11.26 -11.15 28.95
N ILE A 27 10.78 -11.42 30.16
CA ILE A 27 9.57 -10.84 30.70
C ILE A 27 9.91 -9.37 30.87
N GLN A 28 9.85 -8.65 29.76
CA GLN A 28 9.85 -7.20 29.73
C GLN A 28 8.65 -6.79 30.57
N ASP A 29 8.86 -5.86 31.49
CA ASP A 29 7.81 -5.40 32.41
C ASP A 29 6.57 -5.03 31.59
N GLU A 30 5.35 -5.44 32.00
CA GLU A 30 4.14 -5.21 31.18
C GLU A 30 3.98 -3.72 30.82
N GLN A 31 4.49 -2.83 31.68
CA GLN A 31 4.56 -1.38 31.46
C GLN A 31 5.56 -0.98 30.37
N GLU A 32 6.77 -1.55 30.35
CA GLU A 32 7.75 -1.32 29.29
C GLU A 32 7.24 -1.82 27.93
N GLN A 33 6.51 -2.93 27.92
CA GLN A 33 5.85 -3.45 26.71
C GLN A 33 4.72 -2.54 26.22
N GLU A 34 3.89 -1.99 27.10
CA GLU A 34 2.84 -1.04 26.73
C GLU A 34 3.41 0.26 26.17
N GLU A 35 4.49 0.78 26.78
CA GLU A 35 5.21 1.95 26.28
C GLU A 35 5.80 1.68 24.90
N GLU A 36 6.47 0.54 24.70
CA GLU A 36 7.04 0.15 23.41
C GLU A 36 5.95 -0.01 22.33
N ILE A 37 4.82 -0.63 22.66
CA ILE A 37 3.67 -0.75 21.74
C ILE A 37 3.11 0.61 21.38
N SER A 38 2.96 1.52 22.35
CA SER A 38 2.46 2.87 22.12
C SER A 38 3.40 3.67 21.21
N HIS A 39 4.71 3.53 21.42
CA HIS A 39 5.75 4.15 20.61
C HIS A 39 5.76 3.60 19.18
N LEU A 40 5.63 2.28 19.02
CA LEU A 40 5.53 1.62 17.72
C LEU A 40 4.28 2.07 16.95
N ARG A 41 3.13 2.24 17.62
CA ARG A 41 1.91 2.79 17.01
C ARG A 41 2.12 4.21 16.49
N GLN A 42 2.66 5.10 17.32
CA GLN A 42 2.94 6.48 16.92
C GLN A 42 3.91 6.54 15.73
N THR A 43 4.94 5.71 15.75
CA THR A 43 5.92 5.60 14.65
C THR A 43 5.26 5.09 13.38
N ASN A 44 4.37 4.11 13.47
CA ASN A 44 3.66 3.56 12.32
C ASN A 44 2.68 4.58 11.72
N GLU A 45 1.94 5.31 12.55
CA GLU A 45 1.09 6.43 12.09
C GLU A 45 1.90 7.53 11.40
N ALA A 46 3.05 7.90 11.96
CA ALA A 46 3.94 8.89 11.36
C ALA A 46 4.46 8.42 9.99
N ASN A 47 4.86 7.15 9.89
CA ASN A 47 5.30 6.55 8.63
C ASN A 47 4.17 6.50 7.59
N LYS A 48 2.95 6.14 7.99
CA LYS A 48 1.76 6.17 7.12
C LYS A 48 1.51 7.58 6.57
N ARG A 49 1.55 8.61 7.42
CA ARG A 49 1.40 10.01 6.99
C ARG A 49 2.47 10.45 6.01
N ARG A 50 3.73 10.04 6.23
CA ARG A 50 4.85 10.31 5.31
C ARG A 50 4.63 9.62 3.97
N ALA A 51 4.25 8.35 3.97
CA ALA A 51 3.97 7.59 2.74
C ALA A 51 2.83 8.23 1.92
N GLN A 52 1.74 8.62 2.56
CA GLN A 52 0.64 9.34 1.93
C GLN A 52 1.10 10.67 1.33
N PHE A 53 1.91 11.44 2.06
CA PHE A 53 2.44 12.71 1.55
C PHE A 53 3.37 12.51 0.34
N THR A 54 4.22 11.48 0.36
CA THR A 54 5.05 11.11 -0.80
C THR A 54 4.21 10.76 -2.02
N MET A 55 3.12 10.02 -1.83
CA MET A 55 2.18 9.70 -2.91
C MET A 55 1.45 10.94 -3.43
N ASP A 56 1.00 11.84 -2.54
CA ASP A 56 0.38 13.11 -2.93
C ASP A 56 1.35 13.97 -3.79
N ILE A 57 2.63 14.01 -3.43
CA ILE A 57 3.66 14.66 -4.27
C ILE A 57 3.74 14.00 -5.65
N GLY A 58 3.74 12.66 -5.71
CA GLY A 58 3.72 11.92 -6.97
C GLY A 58 2.52 12.29 -7.85
N VAL A 59 1.33 12.41 -7.26
CA VAL A 59 0.11 12.86 -7.94
C VAL A 59 0.25 14.30 -8.44
N LEU A 60 0.80 15.21 -7.65
CA LEU A 60 1.02 16.60 -8.07
C LEU A 60 2.02 16.71 -9.23
N VAL A 61 3.12 15.96 -9.18
CA VAL A 61 4.10 15.90 -10.27
C VAL A 61 3.44 15.37 -11.54
N ALA A 62 2.64 14.31 -11.41
CA ALA A 62 1.87 13.76 -12.53
C ALA A 62 0.89 14.75 -13.14
N LEU A 63 0.20 15.52 -12.29
CA LEU A 63 -0.74 16.56 -12.70
C LEU A 63 -0.04 17.66 -13.51
N VAL A 64 1.15 18.10 -13.07
CA VAL A 64 1.93 19.11 -13.80
C VAL A 64 2.42 18.56 -15.14
N ILE A 65 3.00 17.35 -15.16
CA ILE A 65 3.51 16.72 -16.38
C ILE A 65 2.39 16.51 -17.40
N ASN A 66 1.24 15.98 -16.96
CA ASN A 66 0.09 15.74 -17.83
C ASN A 66 -0.60 17.06 -18.24
N GLY A 67 -0.64 18.06 -17.34
CA GLY A 67 -1.11 19.40 -17.66
C GLY A 67 -0.30 20.06 -18.78
N MET A 68 1.03 19.90 -18.79
CA MET A 68 1.86 20.34 -19.91
C MET A 68 1.51 19.60 -21.21
N SER A 69 1.17 18.31 -21.16
CA SER A 69 0.68 17.56 -22.33
C SER A 69 -0.63 18.11 -22.86
N VAL A 70 -1.57 18.48 -21.98
CA VAL A 70 -2.84 19.11 -22.36
C VAL A 70 -2.56 20.41 -23.13
N LEU A 71 -1.70 21.28 -22.60
CA LEU A 71 -1.36 22.55 -23.26
C LEU A 71 -0.69 22.34 -24.62
N ARG A 72 0.25 21.38 -24.70
CA ARG A 72 0.94 21.02 -25.94
C ARG A 72 0.00 20.45 -27.00
N THR A 73 -1.01 19.69 -26.60
CA THR A 73 -1.99 19.13 -27.53
C THR A 73 -3.02 20.20 -27.93
N ALA A 74 -3.41 21.08 -27.00
CA ALA A 74 -4.34 22.17 -27.26
C ALA A 74 -3.78 23.18 -28.27
N SER A 75 -2.48 23.46 -28.24
CA SER A 75 -1.84 24.36 -29.21
C SER A 75 -1.84 23.83 -30.65
N ARG A 76 -2.09 22.52 -30.85
CA ARG A 76 -2.26 21.88 -32.17
C ARG A 76 -3.70 21.89 -32.67
N GLY A 77 -4.64 22.44 -31.89
CA GLY A 77 -6.07 22.48 -32.20
C GLY A 77 -6.90 21.43 -31.46
N PHE A 78 -8.23 21.54 -31.61
CA PHE A 78 -9.17 20.63 -30.95
C PHE A 78 -9.12 19.23 -31.58
N SER A 79 -8.99 18.21 -30.73
CA SER A 79 -8.99 16.79 -31.15
C SER A 79 -9.62 15.91 -30.07
N LEU A 80 -10.10 14.73 -30.44
CA LEU A 80 -10.57 13.73 -29.47
C LEU A 80 -9.47 13.34 -28.46
N ALA A 81 -8.21 13.31 -28.92
CA ALA A 81 -7.06 13.05 -28.05
C ALA A 81 -6.89 14.13 -26.96
N LEU A 82 -7.14 15.41 -27.29
CA LEU A 82 -7.13 16.49 -26.30
C LEU A 82 -8.14 16.23 -25.20
N LEU A 83 -9.37 15.86 -25.56
CA LEU A 83 -10.45 15.58 -24.61
C LEU A 83 -10.06 14.43 -23.65
N VAL A 84 -9.49 13.35 -24.19
CA VAL A 84 -9.04 12.21 -23.38
C VAL A 84 -7.95 12.62 -22.39
N ILE A 85 -6.92 13.35 -22.84
CA ILE A 85 -5.82 13.79 -21.97
C ILE A 85 -6.33 14.78 -20.90
N THR A 86 -7.26 15.66 -21.26
CA THR A 86 -7.90 16.57 -20.30
C THR A 86 -8.71 15.80 -19.26
N LEU A 87 -9.48 14.79 -19.64
CA LEU A 87 -10.20 13.92 -18.70
C LEU A 87 -9.25 13.15 -17.78
N GLN A 88 -8.16 12.59 -18.32
CA GLN A 88 -7.14 11.91 -17.50
C GLN A 88 -6.55 12.88 -16.47
N ASN A 89 -6.26 14.12 -16.87
CA ASN A 89 -5.73 15.14 -15.97
C ASN A 89 -6.76 15.60 -14.92
N ALA A 90 -8.05 15.70 -15.29
CA ALA A 90 -9.11 16.09 -14.37
C ALA A 90 -9.44 15.01 -13.32
N LEU A 91 -9.15 13.74 -13.62
CA LEU A 91 -9.35 12.62 -12.69
C LEU A 91 -8.21 12.48 -11.67
N LEU A 92 -6.99 12.95 -11.98
CA LEU A 92 -5.81 12.83 -11.10
C LEU A 92 -5.99 13.45 -9.69
N PRO A 93 -6.61 14.64 -9.53
CA PRO A 93 -6.87 15.20 -8.21
C PRO A 93 -7.70 14.30 -7.29
N LEU A 94 -8.52 13.40 -7.84
CA LEU A 94 -9.30 12.44 -7.05
C LEU A 94 -8.42 11.37 -6.37
N SER A 95 -7.18 11.21 -6.81
CA SER A 95 -6.19 10.35 -6.17
C SER A 95 -5.47 11.01 -4.98
N LEU A 96 -5.63 12.32 -4.78
CA LEU A 96 -5.08 12.99 -3.60
C LEU A 96 -5.75 12.49 -2.32
N THR A 97 -4.98 12.44 -1.24
CA THR A 97 -5.48 12.04 0.07
C THR A 97 -6.43 13.12 0.62
N PRO A 98 -7.72 12.84 0.86
CA PRO A 98 -8.70 13.84 1.30
C PRO A 98 -8.52 14.15 2.80
N ARG A 99 -7.51 14.98 3.14
CA ARG A 99 -7.19 15.33 4.53
C ARG A 99 -8.31 16.07 5.27
N TRP A 100 -9.23 16.73 4.57
CA TRP A 100 -10.32 17.53 5.15
C TRP A 100 -11.66 16.79 5.27
N MET A 101 -11.78 15.57 4.75
CA MET A 101 -13.06 14.84 4.66
C MET A 101 -12.97 13.48 5.35
N GLN A 102 -12.56 13.45 6.63
CA GLN A 102 -12.44 12.20 7.40
C GLN A 102 -13.72 11.34 7.35
N SER A 103 -14.91 11.95 7.34
CA SER A 103 -16.18 11.21 7.28
C SER A 103 -16.53 10.61 5.91
N TYR A 104 -15.92 11.09 4.82
CA TYR A 104 -16.13 10.58 3.46
C TYR A 104 -14.90 9.89 2.87
N ALA A 105 -13.74 10.03 3.51
CA ALA A 105 -12.47 9.43 3.12
C ALA A 105 -12.62 7.93 2.90
N ASP A 106 -13.26 7.22 3.83
CA ASP A 106 -13.44 5.77 3.72
C ASP A 106 -14.25 5.36 2.48
N ARG A 107 -15.30 6.12 2.13
CA ARG A 107 -16.13 5.82 0.94
C ARG A 107 -15.41 6.19 -0.36
N LEU A 108 -14.69 7.31 -0.36
CA LEU A 108 -13.88 7.77 -1.49
C LEU A 108 -12.70 6.82 -1.74
N GLU A 109 -12.06 6.31 -0.69
CA GLU A 109 -10.97 5.33 -0.76
C GLU A 109 -11.47 3.95 -1.22
N GLN A 110 -12.67 3.54 -0.84
CA GLN A 110 -13.30 2.31 -1.35
C GLN A 110 -13.63 2.43 -2.85
N SER A 111 -13.93 3.64 -3.31
CA SER A 111 -14.33 3.94 -4.69
C SER A 111 -13.16 4.30 -5.60
N HIS A 112 -11.95 4.41 -5.08
CA HIS A 112 -10.78 4.84 -5.86
C HIS A 112 -10.40 3.83 -6.97
N LEU A 113 -10.82 2.57 -6.85
CA LEU A 113 -10.75 1.59 -7.94
C LEU A 113 -11.46 2.08 -9.22
N TYR A 114 -12.55 2.84 -9.12
CA TYR A 114 -13.22 3.44 -10.27
C TYR A 114 -12.39 4.53 -10.94
N VAL A 115 -11.60 5.27 -10.16
CA VAL A 115 -10.65 6.27 -10.70
C VAL A 115 -9.57 5.55 -11.51
N VAL A 116 -8.97 4.50 -10.95
CA VAL A 116 -7.97 3.67 -11.65
C VAL A 116 -8.57 3.04 -12.91
N GLY A 117 -9.78 2.49 -12.82
CA GLY A 117 -10.50 1.93 -13.96
C GLY A 117 -10.78 2.97 -15.04
N GLY A 118 -11.18 4.18 -14.65
CA GLY A 118 -11.37 5.31 -15.56
C GLY A 118 -10.07 5.70 -16.27
N GLN A 119 -8.96 5.79 -15.54
CA GLN A 119 -7.64 6.07 -16.12
C GLN A 119 -7.22 4.97 -17.10
N LEU A 120 -7.51 3.71 -16.81
CA LEU A 120 -7.21 2.58 -17.68
C LEU A 120 -8.01 2.64 -18.98
N VAL A 121 -9.32 2.89 -18.90
CA VAL A 121 -10.18 3.05 -20.08
C VAL A 121 -9.70 4.22 -20.94
N LEU A 122 -9.42 5.37 -20.31
CA LEU A 122 -8.91 6.54 -21.03
C LEU A 122 -7.55 6.28 -21.68
N LEU A 123 -6.67 5.51 -21.04
CA LEU A 123 -5.40 5.09 -21.63
C LEU A 123 -5.62 4.23 -22.88
N PHE A 124 -6.51 3.23 -22.81
CA PHE A 124 -6.83 2.41 -23.99
C PHE A 124 -7.43 3.22 -25.13
N VAL A 125 -8.35 4.14 -24.82
CA VAL A 125 -8.94 5.05 -25.82
C VAL A 125 -7.86 5.94 -26.42
N ALA A 126 -6.95 6.49 -25.60
CA ALA A 126 -5.82 7.26 -26.10
C ALA A 126 -4.96 6.42 -27.06
N LEU A 127 -4.51 5.24 -26.63
CA LEU A 127 -3.70 4.34 -27.46
C LEU A 127 -4.39 3.96 -28.77
N TRP A 128 -5.71 3.74 -28.74
CA TRP A 128 -6.48 3.45 -29.93
C TRP A 128 -6.52 4.65 -30.89
N LEU A 129 -6.75 5.87 -30.38
CA LEU A 129 -6.68 7.10 -31.18
C LEU A 129 -5.27 7.35 -31.75
N LEU A 130 -4.23 6.99 -31.00
CA LEU A 130 -2.84 7.09 -31.42
C LEU A 130 -2.47 6.08 -32.51
N SER A 131 -3.04 4.87 -32.49
CA SER A 131 -2.73 3.81 -33.46
C SER A 131 -2.99 4.22 -34.92
N SER A 132 -3.83 5.23 -35.13
CA SER A 132 -4.16 5.78 -36.44
C SER A 132 -3.19 6.88 -36.91
N SER A 133 -2.17 7.23 -36.12
CA SER A 133 -1.21 8.30 -36.42
C SER A 133 0.24 7.82 -36.26
N PRO A 134 1.08 7.89 -37.30
CA PRO A 134 2.43 7.31 -37.29
C PRO A 134 3.50 8.15 -36.54
N ILE A 135 3.11 9.18 -35.79
CA ILE A 135 4.02 10.24 -35.31
C ILE A 135 4.36 10.09 -33.80
N TRP A 136 3.83 9.08 -33.12
CA TRP A 136 3.94 9.00 -31.65
C TRP A 136 5.15 8.18 -31.20
N GLY A 137 5.94 8.75 -30.30
CA GLY A 137 7.11 8.09 -29.72
C GLY A 137 6.80 7.37 -28.41
N LEU A 138 7.74 6.53 -27.95
CA LEU A 138 7.72 5.90 -26.61
C LEU A 138 7.48 6.91 -25.48
N TYR A 139 8.03 8.12 -25.61
CA TYR A 139 7.85 9.19 -24.65
C TYR A 139 6.36 9.58 -24.48
N ASP A 140 5.63 9.71 -25.58
CA ASP A 140 4.22 10.12 -25.52
C ASP A 140 3.33 9.01 -24.93
N VAL A 141 3.64 7.75 -25.26
CA VAL A 141 2.97 6.58 -24.65
C VAL A 141 3.23 6.52 -23.15
N ALA A 142 4.48 6.72 -22.72
CA ALA A 142 4.81 6.75 -21.29
C ALA A 142 4.10 7.90 -20.57
N GLN A 143 3.99 9.06 -21.21
CA GLN A 143 3.30 10.22 -20.64
C GLN A 143 1.79 9.99 -20.52
N LEU A 144 1.16 9.29 -21.48
CA LEU A 144 -0.24 8.90 -21.43
C LEU A 144 -0.54 7.83 -20.36
N ALA A 145 0.42 6.94 -20.10
CA ALA A 145 0.29 5.91 -19.08
C ALA A 145 0.54 6.44 -17.66
N LEU A 146 1.25 7.56 -17.52
CA LEU A 146 1.66 8.13 -16.24
C LEU A 146 0.49 8.37 -15.25
N PRO A 147 -0.68 8.91 -15.66
CA PRO A 147 -1.82 9.05 -14.77
C PRO A 147 -2.33 7.73 -14.20
N LEU A 148 -2.35 6.67 -15.02
CA LEU A 148 -2.74 5.34 -14.59
C LEU A 148 -1.72 4.74 -13.62
N VAL A 149 -0.42 4.88 -13.91
CA VAL A 149 0.64 4.35 -13.05
C VAL A 149 0.57 4.98 -11.66
N VAL A 150 0.39 6.29 -11.60
CA VAL A 150 0.32 7.02 -10.33
C VAL A 150 -0.96 6.70 -9.58
N ALA A 151 -2.13 6.73 -10.23
CA ALA A 151 -3.39 6.34 -9.61
C ALA A 151 -3.35 4.86 -9.15
N GLY A 152 -2.77 3.96 -9.94
CA GLY A 152 -2.58 2.56 -9.57
C GLY A 152 -1.66 2.39 -8.36
N GLY A 153 -0.56 3.14 -8.30
CA GLY A 153 0.35 3.15 -7.14
C GLY A 153 -0.34 3.60 -5.86
N VAL A 154 -1.15 4.67 -5.94
CA VAL A 154 -1.98 5.15 -4.82
C VAL A 154 -2.98 4.08 -4.37
N GLU A 155 -3.65 3.40 -5.30
CA GLU A 155 -4.60 2.33 -4.96
C GLU A 155 -3.93 1.15 -4.26
N VAL A 156 -2.76 0.70 -4.76
CA VAL A 156 -1.97 -0.36 -4.13
C VAL A 156 -1.57 0.03 -2.71
N GLN A 157 -1.09 1.25 -2.52
CA GLN A 157 -0.73 1.76 -1.20
C GLN A 157 -1.94 1.81 -0.26
N ARG A 158 -3.08 2.34 -0.71
CA ARG A 158 -4.33 2.38 0.08
C ARG A 158 -4.85 0.99 0.44
N ARG A 159 -4.64 -0.02 -0.41
CA ARG A 159 -4.97 -1.42 -0.09
C ARG A 159 -4.01 -2.01 0.93
N GLY A 160 -2.72 -1.73 0.79
CA GLY A 160 -1.70 -2.12 1.77
C GLY A 160 -2.00 -1.57 3.16
N ASP A 161 -2.32 -0.27 3.25
CA ASP A 161 -2.69 0.39 4.50
C ASP A 161 -3.91 -0.28 5.18
N ARG A 162 -4.94 -0.65 4.39
CA ARG A 162 -6.14 -1.34 4.88
C ARG A 162 -5.84 -2.75 5.38
N GLU A 163 -4.97 -3.47 4.68
CA GLU A 163 -4.61 -4.83 5.05
C GLU A 163 -3.74 -4.84 6.32
N LEU A 164 -2.80 -3.91 6.42
CA LEU A 164 -1.98 -3.73 7.62
C LEU A 164 -2.86 -3.41 8.85
N GLU A 165 -3.83 -2.52 8.70
CA GLU A 165 -4.78 -2.15 9.76
C GLU A 165 -5.61 -3.37 10.23
N ARG A 166 -6.13 -4.18 9.30
CA ARG A 166 -6.86 -5.40 9.64
C ARG A 166 -6.00 -6.40 10.39
N GLN A 167 -4.75 -6.54 9.97
CA GLN A 167 -3.79 -7.39 10.67
C GLN A 167 -3.60 -6.86 12.09
N MET A 168 -3.23 -5.59 12.29
CA MET A 168 -3.07 -5.00 13.61
C MET A 168 -4.28 -5.25 14.52
N GLN A 169 -5.49 -5.05 14.02
CA GLN A 169 -6.72 -5.33 14.78
C GLN A 169 -6.88 -6.82 15.13
N SER A 170 -6.50 -7.74 14.24
CA SER A 170 -6.52 -9.18 14.53
C SER A 170 -5.51 -9.58 15.61
N TRP A 171 -4.30 -9.02 15.59
CA TRP A 171 -3.27 -9.26 16.61
C TRP A 171 -3.73 -8.71 17.98
N GLU A 172 -4.38 -7.55 18.01
CA GLU A 172 -4.97 -6.98 19.23
C GLU A 172 -6.08 -7.85 19.80
N ARG A 173 -7.02 -8.31 18.96
CA ARG A 173 -8.09 -9.21 19.41
C ARG A 173 -7.55 -10.51 19.99
N SER A 174 -6.49 -11.06 19.40
CA SER A 174 -5.82 -12.26 19.93
C SER A 174 -5.12 -11.99 21.26
N LYS A 175 -4.49 -10.83 21.46
CA LYS A 175 -3.83 -10.46 22.72
C LYS A 175 -4.83 -10.29 23.87
N TYR A 176 -5.97 -9.63 23.63
CA TYR A 176 -6.98 -9.38 24.67
C TYR A 176 -7.99 -10.52 24.85
N GLY A 177 -8.22 -11.35 23.84
CA GLY A 177 -9.07 -12.54 23.95
C GLY A 177 -8.52 -13.61 24.90
N VAL A 178 -7.21 -13.65 25.10
CA VAL A 178 -6.53 -14.59 26.01
C VAL A 178 -6.52 -14.10 27.46
N LYS A 179 -6.62 -12.78 27.72
CA LYS A 179 -6.67 -12.22 29.09
C LYS A 179 -8.06 -12.35 29.76
N GLY A 180 -9.08 -12.82 29.04
CA GLY A 180 -10.47 -12.92 29.53
C GLY A 180 -11.02 -14.33 29.72
N ALA A 181 -10.20 -15.38 29.56
CA ALA A 181 -10.59 -16.79 29.71
C ALA A 181 -9.83 -17.47 30.85
#